data_AF-A0A832RIQ3-F1
#
_entry.id   AF-A0A832RIQ3-F1
#
_cell.length_a   1.000
_cell.length_b   1.000
_cell.length_c   1.000
_cell.angle_alpha   90.00
_cell.angle_beta   90.00
_cell.angle_gamma   90.00
#
_symmetry.space_group_name_H-M   'P 1'
#
loop_
_entity.id
_entity.type
_entity.pdbx_description
1 polymer ?
#
loop_
_entity_poly.entity_id
_entity_poly.type
_entity_poly.pdbx_seq_one_letter_code
_entity_poly.pdbx_strand_id
1 'polypeptide(L)'
;DFGMVGKIDNETRMRIIRLYLALVEKDPPRTVNAMSELGMLTPDFNRNVIEQGIDMSIRTMYGKKPDEMEVKALMELANKTMSKFPFMLPKNLALYLRMSSIIEGIYKTHKVDFKFINILKNILEEEQLIKDAYIEEIKRSFTRFAQSLDATISIAPELKKFLEENRSLQLINKPKQNTLLAGSILSSAVFMGSAILYSANSTTATIGMIGAIAIMAIFAVFRKK
;
A
#
# COMPACT_ATOMS: atom_id res chain seq x y z
N ASP A 1 -33.23 7.91 -12.15
CA ASP A 1 -32.96 9.36 -12.09
C ASP A 1 -31.47 9.58 -12.35
N PHE A 2 -31.12 10.49 -13.26
CA PHE A 2 -29.72 10.80 -13.64
C PHE A 2 -29.40 12.30 -13.51
N GLY A 3 -30.25 13.10 -12.84
CA GLY A 3 -30.05 14.55 -12.71
C GLY A 3 -28.87 14.97 -11.83
N MET A 4 -28.30 14.04 -11.05
CA MET A 4 -27.23 14.29 -10.08
C MET A 4 -25.99 13.41 -10.33
N VAL A 5 -25.52 13.34 -11.58
CA VAL A 5 -24.30 12.60 -11.95
C VAL A 5 -23.08 13.50 -11.86
N GLY A 6 -22.07 13.06 -11.11
CA GLY A 6 -20.74 13.68 -11.04
C GLY A 6 -19.65 12.74 -11.58
N LYS A 7 -18.50 13.30 -11.99
CA LYS A 7 -17.34 12.52 -12.44
C LYS A 7 -16.14 12.81 -11.55
N ILE A 8 -15.45 11.76 -11.13
CA ILE A 8 -14.15 11.82 -10.48
C ILE A 8 -13.14 11.27 -11.49
N ASP A 9 -12.13 12.06 -11.82
CA ASP A 9 -11.04 11.64 -12.71
C ASP A 9 -10.19 10.54 -12.05
N ASN A 10 -9.41 9.83 -12.87
CA ASN A 10 -8.67 8.67 -12.38
C ASN A 10 -7.60 9.07 -11.35
N GLU A 11 -6.98 10.23 -11.49
CA GLU A 11 -5.95 10.67 -10.55
C GLU A 11 -6.55 10.97 -9.17
N THR A 12 -7.64 11.74 -9.12
CA THR A 12 -8.36 12.01 -7.87
C THR A 12 -8.85 10.71 -7.23
N ARG A 13 -9.37 9.77 -8.04
CA ARG A 13 -9.79 8.44 -7.56
C ARG A 13 -8.65 7.72 -6.86
N MET A 14 -7.47 7.64 -7.49
CA MET A 14 -6.32 6.97 -6.90
C MET A 14 -5.83 7.64 -5.61
N ARG A 15 -5.86 8.97 -5.54
CA ARG A 15 -5.52 9.71 -4.32
C ARG A 15 -6.51 9.43 -3.17
N ILE A 16 -7.81 9.30 -3.47
CA ILE A 16 -8.84 8.89 -2.48
C ILE A 16 -8.56 7.48 -1.98
N ILE A 17 -8.23 6.54 -2.87
CA ILE A 17 -7.91 5.15 -2.51
C ILE A 17 -6.68 5.11 -1.58
N ARG A 18 -5.63 5.89 -1.89
CA ARG A 18 -4.43 5.99 -1.06
C ARG A 18 -4.72 6.59 0.31
N LEU A 19 -5.56 7.63 0.38
CA LEU A 19 -6.01 8.18 1.67
C LEU A 19 -6.71 7.11 2.50
N TYR A 20 -7.58 6.32 1.88
CA TYR A 20 -8.28 5.23 2.56
C TYR A 20 -7.32 4.16 3.09
N LEU A 21 -6.40 3.68 2.25
CA LEU A 21 -5.39 2.69 2.66
C LEU A 21 -4.54 3.20 3.83
N ALA A 22 -4.10 4.46 3.78
CA ALA A 22 -3.31 5.08 4.85
C ALA A 22 -4.06 5.12 6.20
N LEU A 23 -5.37 5.38 6.17
CA LEU A 23 -6.22 5.36 7.36
C LEU A 23 -6.40 3.94 7.91
N VAL A 24 -6.61 2.95 7.03
CA VAL A 24 -6.77 1.54 7.43
C VAL A 24 -5.47 0.99 8.03
N GLU A 25 -4.34 1.32 7.42
CA GLU A 25 -3.01 0.88 7.86
C GLU A 25 -2.50 1.65 9.09
N LYS A 26 -3.23 2.69 9.52
CA LYS A 26 -2.89 3.53 10.67
C LYS A 26 -1.54 4.21 10.51
N ASP A 27 -1.32 4.79 9.34
CA ASP A 27 -0.10 5.52 8.99
C ASP A 27 -0.40 7.03 8.92
N PRO A 28 -0.18 7.79 10.02
CA PRO A 28 -0.40 9.23 10.02
C PRO A 28 0.44 9.97 8.97
N PRO A 29 1.75 9.68 8.80
CA PRO A 29 2.54 10.28 7.72
C PRO A 29 1.98 10.08 6.31
N ARG A 30 1.60 8.85 5.98
CA ARG A 30 1.00 8.53 4.67
C ARG A 30 -0.37 9.19 4.51
N THR A 31 -1.14 9.28 5.59
CA THR A 31 -2.44 9.96 5.61
C THR A 31 -2.27 11.45 5.31
N VAL A 32 -1.34 12.14 5.97
CA VAL A 32 -1.08 13.57 5.74
C VAL A 32 -0.61 13.83 4.31
N ASN A 33 0.25 12.96 3.76
CA ASN A 33 0.68 13.07 2.37
C ASN A 33 -0.51 12.93 1.40
N ALA A 34 -1.38 11.94 1.60
CA ALA A 34 -2.56 11.76 0.76
C ALA A 34 -3.55 12.94 0.87
N MET A 35 -3.76 13.46 2.09
CA MET A 35 -4.58 14.67 2.31
C MET A 35 -4.00 15.90 1.60
N SER A 36 -2.67 16.10 1.68
CA SER A 36 -2.00 17.20 0.98
C SER A 36 -2.16 17.08 -0.54
N GLU A 37 -1.97 15.87 -1.09
CA GLU A 37 -2.14 15.61 -2.53
C GLU A 37 -3.59 15.79 -2.98
N LEU A 38 -4.57 15.55 -2.10
CA LEU A 38 -5.98 15.81 -2.37
C LEU A 38 -6.36 17.29 -2.25
N GLY A 39 -5.45 18.17 -1.82
CA GLY A 39 -5.74 19.59 -1.58
C GLY A 39 -6.57 19.81 -0.32
N MET A 40 -6.47 18.90 0.65
CA MET A 40 -7.23 18.95 1.90
C MET A 40 -6.54 19.78 2.99
N LEU A 41 -5.31 20.23 2.76
CA LEU A 41 -4.48 20.99 3.69
C LEU A 41 -4.07 22.31 3.05
N THR A 42 -4.04 23.41 3.81
CA THR A 42 -3.52 24.70 3.31
C THR A 42 -2.01 24.59 3.04
N PRO A 43 -1.42 25.44 2.17
CA PRO A 43 0.01 25.35 1.85
C PRO A 43 0.97 25.55 3.02
N ASP A 44 0.54 26.23 4.08
CA ASP A 44 1.33 26.66 5.24
C ASP A 44 1.14 25.78 6.49
N PHE A 45 0.55 24.59 6.34
CA PHE A 45 0.28 23.70 7.47
C PHE A 45 1.56 23.19 8.15
N ASN A 46 1.53 23.11 9.48
CA ASN A 46 2.60 22.43 10.24
C ASN A 46 2.40 20.91 10.19
N ARG A 47 3.23 20.24 9.39
CA ARG A 47 3.14 18.79 9.17
C ARG A 47 3.15 17.96 10.45
N ASN A 48 4.05 18.25 11.38
CA ASN A 48 4.17 17.50 12.64
C ASN A 48 2.91 17.61 13.49
N VAL A 49 2.31 18.80 13.52
CA VAL A 49 1.07 19.06 14.27
C VAL A 49 -0.11 18.32 13.65
N ILE A 50 -0.22 18.29 12.32
CA ILE A 50 -1.26 17.52 11.63
C ILE A 50 -1.07 16.02 11.86
N GLU A 51 0.15 15.48 11.71
CA GLU A 51 0.42 14.07 11.94
C GLU A 51 0.07 13.63 13.36
N GLN A 52 0.43 14.43 14.37
CA GLN A 52 0.04 14.18 15.75
C GLN A 52 -1.48 14.23 15.94
N GLY A 53 -2.15 15.20 15.30
CA GLY A 53 -3.61 15.28 15.31
C GLY A 53 -4.28 14.06 14.69
N ILE A 54 -3.75 13.57 13.56
CA ILE A 54 -4.22 12.35 12.90
C ILE A 54 -3.94 11.11 13.75
N ASP A 55 -2.74 10.96 14.32
CA ASP A 55 -2.39 9.86 15.23
C ASP A 55 -3.32 9.82 16.45
N MET A 56 -3.56 10.96 17.08
CA MET A 56 -4.52 11.07 18.19
C MET A 56 -5.95 10.71 17.74
N SER A 57 -6.35 11.15 16.54
CA SER A 57 -7.68 10.86 16.00
C SER A 57 -7.86 9.36 15.73
N ILE A 58 -6.88 8.74 15.06
CA ILE A 58 -6.78 7.31 14.83
C ILE A 58 -6.89 6.59 16.18
N ARG A 59 -6.03 6.87 17.15
CA ARG A 59 -6.03 6.25 18.49
C ARG A 59 -7.36 6.43 19.25
N THR A 60 -7.96 7.61 19.18
CA THR A 60 -9.25 7.91 19.82
C THR A 60 -10.39 7.11 19.19
N MET A 61 -10.32 6.83 17.88
CA MET A 61 -11.29 5.97 17.20
C MET A 61 -11.20 4.51 17.68
N TYR A 62 -10.02 4.00 18.06
CA TYR A 62 -9.84 2.61 18.52
C TYR A 62 -10.34 2.30 19.93
N GLY A 63 -11.01 3.24 20.61
CA GLY A 63 -11.82 2.96 21.80
C GLY A 63 -13.17 2.28 21.47
N LYS A 64 -13.58 2.27 20.20
CA LYS A 64 -14.73 1.51 19.66
C LYS A 64 -14.28 0.77 18.40
N LYS A 65 -14.80 -0.43 18.17
CA LYS A 65 -14.24 -1.42 17.25
C LYS A 65 -14.04 -0.85 15.82
N PRO A 66 -12.87 -1.03 15.18
CA PRO A 66 -12.57 -0.51 13.84
C PRO A 66 -13.52 -1.00 12.73
N ASP A 67 -14.22 -2.11 12.97
CA ASP A 67 -15.12 -2.76 12.01
C ASP A 67 -16.55 -2.18 12.03
N GLU A 68 -16.76 -1.04 12.70
CA GLU A 68 -18.06 -0.38 12.91
C GLU A 68 -18.01 1.13 12.54
N MET A 69 -17.05 1.53 11.70
CA MET A 69 -16.86 2.94 11.36
C MET A 69 -17.90 3.42 10.32
N GLU A 70 -18.66 4.45 10.70
CA GLU A 70 -19.68 5.10 9.87
C GLU A 70 -19.16 6.40 9.24
N VAL A 71 -19.66 6.80 8.05
CA VAL A 71 -19.25 8.07 7.39
C VAL A 71 -19.58 9.28 8.27
N LYS A 72 -20.61 9.17 9.12
CA LYS A 72 -20.95 10.19 10.11
C LYS A 72 -19.80 10.47 11.11
N ALA A 73 -19.08 9.45 11.54
CA ALA A 73 -17.94 9.61 12.45
C ALA A 73 -16.77 10.30 11.74
N LEU A 74 -16.56 10.02 10.45
CA LEU A 74 -15.57 10.73 9.62
C LEU A 74 -15.95 12.21 9.42
N MET A 75 -17.23 12.51 9.25
CA MET A 75 -17.75 13.88 9.17
C MET A 75 -17.63 14.65 10.49
N GLU A 76 -17.96 14.02 11.63
CA GLU A 76 -17.78 14.63 12.95
C GLU A 76 -16.30 14.90 13.25
N LEU A 77 -15.42 13.98 12.86
CA LEU A 77 -13.98 14.16 12.97
C LEU A 77 -13.52 15.37 12.15
N ALA A 78 -13.88 15.44 10.87
CA ALA A 78 -13.54 16.55 10.00
C ALA A 78 -14.06 17.89 10.53
N ASN A 79 -15.29 17.93 11.08
CA ASN A 79 -15.87 19.14 11.65
C ASN A 79 -15.18 19.59 12.94
N LYS A 80 -14.76 18.66 13.81
CA LYS A 80 -14.03 18.99 15.06
C LYS A 80 -12.60 19.46 14.79
N THR A 81 -11.93 18.93 13.77
CA THR A 81 -10.58 19.36 13.39
C THR A 81 -10.58 20.62 12.52
N MET A 82 -11.64 20.92 11.75
CA MET A 82 -11.78 22.18 11.00
C MET A 82 -11.64 23.44 11.87
N SER A 83 -11.97 23.38 13.17
CA SER A 83 -11.85 24.54 14.07
C SER A 83 -10.44 24.75 14.65
N LYS A 84 -9.51 23.80 14.48
CA LYS A 84 -8.15 23.83 15.06
C LYS A 84 -7.03 23.52 14.07
N PHE A 85 -7.35 23.05 12.88
CA PHE A 85 -6.40 22.64 11.85
C PHE A 85 -6.76 23.27 10.50
N PRO A 86 -5.77 23.58 9.65
CA PRO A 86 -5.96 24.20 8.35
C PRO A 86 -6.50 23.20 7.32
N PHE A 87 -7.70 22.69 7.58
CA PHE A 87 -8.38 21.73 6.73
C PHE A 87 -9.26 22.45 5.71
N MET A 88 -9.08 22.10 4.44
CA MET A 88 -9.94 22.55 3.35
C MET A 88 -10.61 21.33 2.75
N LEU A 89 -11.90 21.42 2.39
CA LEU A 89 -12.57 20.32 1.68
C LEU A 89 -12.84 20.75 0.23
N PRO A 90 -12.03 20.26 -0.73
CA PRO A 90 -12.27 20.47 -2.16
C PRO A 90 -13.69 20.09 -2.58
N LYS A 91 -14.26 20.86 -3.52
CA LYS A 91 -15.64 20.70 -3.97
C LYS A 91 -15.95 19.29 -4.48
N ASN A 92 -15.06 18.69 -5.27
CA ASN A 92 -15.19 17.33 -5.78
C ASN A 92 -15.28 16.29 -4.65
N LEU A 93 -14.48 16.45 -3.59
CA LEU A 93 -14.53 15.57 -2.42
C LEU A 93 -15.78 15.80 -1.57
N ALA A 94 -16.21 17.05 -1.41
CA ALA A 94 -17.46 17.35 -0.71
C ALA A 94 -18.69 16.71 -1.40
N LEU A 95 -18.72 16.73 -2.74
CA LEU A 95 -19.77 16.06 -3.51
C LEU A 95 -19.72 14.54 -3.36
N TYR A 96 -18.52 13.95 -3.38
CA TYR A 96 -18.33 12.52 -3.13
C TYR A 96 -18.82 12.12 -1.74
N LEU A 97 -18.42 12.85 -0.70
CA LEU A 97 -18.84 12.57 0.68
C LEU A 97 -20.35 12.72 0.85
N ARG A 98 -20.97 13.71 0.19
CA ARG A 98 -22.43 13.87 0.19
C ARG A 98 -23.12 12.67 -0.45
N MET A 99 -22.64 12.23 -1.63
CA MET A 99 -23.18 11.04 -2.31
C MET A 99 -23.06 9.81 -1.40
N SER A 100 -21.88 9.55 -0.84
CA SER A 100 -21.66 8.42 0.06
C SER A 100 -22.55 8.47 1.31
N SER A 101 -22.74 9.66 1.89
CA SER A 101 -23.60 9.85 3.07
C SER A 101 -25.08 9.60 2.77
N ILE A 102 -25.57 10.02 1.58
CA ILE A 102 -26.94 9.74 1.14
C ILE A 102 -27.13 8.23 0.97
N ILE A 103 -26.18 7.55 0.32
CA ILE A 103 -26.21 6.10 0.12
C ILE A 103 -26.24 5.38 1.48
N GLU A 104 -25.36 5.75 2.42
CA GLU A 104 -25.38 5.19 3.78
C GLU A 104 -26.73 5.43 4.47
N GLY A 105 -27.29 6.64 4.37
CA GLY A 105 -28.59 6.99 4.94
C GLY A 105 -29.73 6.12 4.40
N ILE A 106 -29.72 5.81 3.10
CA ILE A 106 -30.68 4.89 2.47
C ILE A 106 -30.51 3.48 3.04
N TYR A 107 -29.30 2.93 3.08
CA TYR A 107 -29.06 1.60 3.64
C TYR A 107 -29.49 1.48 5.11
N LYS A 108 -29.20 2.50 5.93
CA LYS A 108 -29.65 2.57 7.32
C LYS A 108 -31.16 2.61 7.45
N THR A 109 -31.85 3.36 6.60
CA THR A 109 -33.32 3.43 6.58
C THR A 109 -33.94 2.05 6.31
N HIS A 110 -33.30 1.25 5.46
CA HIS A 110 -33.71 -0.12 5.15
C HIS A 110 -33.18 -1.19 6.12
N LYS A 111 -32.55 -0.79 7.24
CA LYS A 111 -31.96 -1.70 8.24
C LYS A 111 -30.93 -2.69 7.66
N VAL A 112 -30.21 -2.28 6.61
CA VAL A 112 -29.07 -3.03 6.07
C VAL A 112 -27.84 -2.67 6.90
N ASP A 113 -27.09 -3.69 7.36
CA ASP A 113 -25.80 -3.49 8.04
C ASP A 113 -24.75 -3.01 7.03
N PHE A 114 -24.72 -1.70 6.80
CA PHE A 114 -23.77 -1.05 5.90
C PHE A 114 -22.57 -0.53 6.69
N LYS A 115 -21.45 -1.22 6.54
CA LYS A 115 -20.15 -0.81 7.10
C LYS A 115 -19.25 -0.36 5.96
N PHE A 116 -19.18 0.97 5.77
CA PHE A 116 -18.48 1.59 4.65
C PHE A 116 -17.06 1.07 4.48
N ILE A 117 -16.32 0.92 5.59
CA ILE A 117 -14.94 0.40 5.60
C ILE A 117 -14.88 -1.04 5.07
N ASN A 118 -15.77 -1.92 5.53
CA ASN A 118 -15.74 -3.32 5.09
C ASN A 118 -16.05 -3.45 3.60
N ILE A 119 -17.04 -2.71 3.11
CA ILE A 119 -17.44 -2.71 1.71
C ILE A 119 -16.34 -2.11 0.84
N LEU A 120 -15.77 -0.98 1.26
CA LEU A 120 -14.68 -0.34 0.53
C LEU A 120 -13.45 -1.24 0.46
N LYS A 121 -13.09 -1.93 1.55
CA LYS A 121 -12.00 -2.90 1.55
C LYS A 121 -12.25 -4.02 0.52
N ASN A 122 -13.45 -4.61 0.52
CA ASN A 122 -13.81 -5.67 -0.43
C ASN A 122 -13.75 -5.18 -1.88
N ILE A 123 -14.30 -4.00 -2.18
CA ILE A 123 -14.25 -3.41 -3.54
C ILE A 123 -12.80 -3.18 -4.00
N LEU A 124 -11.95 -2.67 -3.12
CA LEU A 124 -10.54 -2.42 -3.45
C LEU A 124 -9.76 -3.71 -3.70
N GLU A 125 -10.09 -4.79 -2.97
CA GLU A 125 -9.53 -6.12 -3.18
C GLU A 125 -10.03 -6.76 -4.49
N GLU A 126 -11.34 -6.70 -4.75
CA GLU A 126 -11.99 -7.28 -5.94
C GLU A 126 -11.52 -6.61 -7.24
N GLU A 127 -11.42 -5.28 -7.26
CA GLU A 127 -11.02 -4.50 -8.44
C GLU A 127 -9.49 -4.44 -8.63
N GLN A 128 -8.70 -5.17 -7.83
CA GLN A 128 -7.22 -5.14 -7.80
C GLN A 128 -6.59 -3.76 -7.57
N LEU A 129 -7.40 -2.77 -7.16
CA LEU A 129 -7.00 -1.38 -6.98
C LEU A 129 -5.99 -1.18 -5.86
N ILE A 130 -5.90 -2.12 -4.90
CA ILE A 130 -4.84 -2.12 -3.90
C ILE A 130 -3.47 -2.27 -4.58
N LYS A 131 -3.31 -3.24 -5.48
CA LYS A 131 -2.04 -3.47 -6.17
C LYS A 131 -1.67 -2.25 -7.01
N ASP A 132 -2.63 -1.68 -7.74
CA ASP A 132 -2.42 -0.50 -8.56
C ASP A 132 -2.04 0.73 -7.73
N ALA A 133 -2.69 0.95 -6.58
CA ALA A 133 -2.37 2.04 -5.67
C ALA A 133 -0.95 1.92 -5.10
N TYR A 134 -0.53 0.71 -4.71
CA TYR A 134 0.82 0.44 -4.24
C TYR A 134 1.87 0.62 -5.34
N ILE A 135 1.61 0.13 -6.57
CA ILE A 135 2.51 0.30 -7.72
C ILE A 135 2.66 1.78 -8.06
N GLU A 136 1.56 2.53 -8.08
CA GLU A 136 1.58 3.97 -8.35
C GLU A 136 2.34 4.75 -7.28
N GLU A 137 2.19 4.37 -6.01
CA GLU A 137 2.93 4.99 -4.90
C GLU A 137 4.43 4.73 -4.98
N ILE A 138 4.85 3.49 -5.30
CA ILE A 138 6.26 3.15 -5.54
C ILE A 138 6.79 3.94 -6.73
N LYS A 139 6.06 3.98 -7.84
CA LYS A 139 6.45 4.75 -9.03
C LYS A 139 6.61 6.23 -8.70
N ARG A 140 5.67 6.84 -7.98
CA ARG A 140 5.74 8.25 -7.57
C ARG A 140 6.87 8.51 -6.59
N SER A 141 7.13 7.59 -5.65
CA SER A 141 8.25 7.68 -4.71
C SER A 141 9.58 7.62 -5.45
N PHE A 142 9.70 6.73 -6.44
CA PHE A 142 10.88 6.62 -7.30
C PHE A 142 11.05 7.83 -8.22
N THR A 143 9.96 8.37 -8.78
CA THR A 143 10.02 9.60 -9.59
C THR A 143 10.42 10.81 -8.76
N ARG A 144 9.86 10.98 -7.54
CA ARG A 144 10.26 12.05 -6.61
C ARG A 144 11.72 11.91 -6.20
N PHE A 145 12.16 10.69 -5.93
CA PHE A 145 13.56 10.36 -5.68
C PHE A 145 14.40 10.75 -6.89
N ALA A 146 14.13 10.24 -8.09
CA ALA A 146 14.84 10.59 -9.33
C ALA A 146 14.86 12.11 -9.63
N GLN A 147 13.77 12.82 -9.38
CA GLN A 147 13.68 14.27 -9.54
C GLN A 147 14.48 15.04 -8.47
N SER A 148 14.67 14.46 -7.29
CA SER A 148 15.56 15.00 -6.24
C SER A 148 17.04 14.62 -6.43
N LEU A 149 17.37 13.84 -7.46
CA LEU A 149 18.69 13.26 -7.67
C LEU A 149 19.56 13.99 -8.71
N ASP A 150 19.92 15.25 -8.42
CA ASP A 150 21.31 15.70 -8.68
C ASP A 150 22.32 14.91 -7.79
N ALA A 151 21.84 14.12 -6.82
CA ALA A 151 22.61 13.33 -5.86
C ALA A 151 22.74 11.83 -6.20
N THR A 152 22.48 11.38 -7.43
CA THR A 152 22.74 9.98 -7.85
C THR A 152 24.22 9.58 -7.62
N ILE A 153 25.13 10.55 -7.65
CA ILE A 153 26.57 10.35 -7.44
C ILE A 153 26.90 10.00 -5.97
N SER A 154 26.09 10.43 -5.00
CA SER A 154 26.40 10.28 -3.57
C SER A 154 25.84 9.00 -2.94
N ILE A 155 24.80 8.41 -3.52
CA ILE A 155 24.11 7.26 -2.93
C ILE A 155 24.79 5.93 -3.27
N ALA A 156 25.37 5.80 -4.47
CA ALA A 156 26.10 4.60 -4.87
C ALA A 156 27.26 4.22 -3.90
N PRO A 157 28.14 5.16 -3.47
CA PRO A 157 29.19 4.82 -2.52
C PRO A 157 28.67 4.53 -1.10
N GLU A 158 27.62 5.19 -0.62
CA GLU A 158 27.04 4.90 0.71
C GLU A 158 26.28 3.57 0.74
N LEU A 159 25.53 3.24 -0.32
CA LEU A 159 24.93 1.90 -0.47
C LEU A 159 25.99 0.81 -0.51
N LYS A 160 27.09 1.05 -1.24
CA LYS A 160 28.23 0.12 -1.27
C LYS A 160 28.84 -0.04 0.12
N LYS A 161 29.02 1.06 0.85
CA LYS A 161 29.57 1.06 2.21
C LYS A 161 28.66 0.34 3.20
N PHE A 162 27.35 0.58 3.18
CA PHE A 162 26.37 -0.15 3.99
C PHE A 162 26.32 -1.64 3.66
N LEU A 163 26.48 -2.01 2.39
CA LEU A 163 26.50 -3.40 1.95
C LEU A 163 27.80 -4.11 2.40
N GLU A 164 28.95 -3.42 2.33
CA GLU A 164 30.24 -3.92 2.83
C GLU A 164 30.29 -4.02 4.36
N GLU A 165 29.69 -3.05 5.06
CA GLU A 165 29.60 -3.02 6.52
C GLU A 165 28.67 -4.13 7.04
N ASN A 166 27.51 -4.37 6.41
CA ASN A 166 26.66 -5.52 6.70
C ASN A 166 27.32 -6.86 6.31
N ARG A 167 28.16 -6.88 5.26
CA ARG A 167 28.95 -8.06 4.90
C ARG A 167 29.98 -8.40 5.99
N SER A 168 30.52 -7.40 6.69
CA SER A 168 31.45 -7.62 7.81
C SER A 168 30.77 -8.21 9.05
N LEU A 169 29.53 -7.79 9.34
CA LEU A 169 28.72 -8.35 10.43
C LEU A 169 28.31 -9.81 10.18
N GLN A 170 28.18 -10.21 8.91
CA GLN A 170 27.92 -11.61 8.53
C GLN A 170 29.16 -12.53 8.62
N LEU A 171 30.39 -11.98 8.71
CA LEU A 171 31.62 -12.78 8.78
C LEU A 171 31.96 -13.28 10.19
N ILE A 172 31.34 -12.72 11.24
CA ILE A 172 31.60 -13.12 12.64
C ILE A 172 30.88 -14.44 12.98
N ASN A 173 29.77 -14.75 12.32
CA ASN A 173 29.10 -16.05 12.42
C ASN A 173 29.28 -16.83 11.11
N LYS A 174 30.21 -17.78 11.06
CA LYS A 174 30.29 -18.77 9.98
C LYS A 174 29.22 -19.86 10.18
N PRO A 175 28.16 -19.95 9.37
CA PRO A 175 27.72 -21.24 8.86
C PRO A 175 28.52 -21.52 7.58
N LYS A 176 29.02 -22.76 7.45
CA LYS A 176 29.57 -23.27 6.19
C LYS A 176 28.69 -22.83 5.02
N GLN A 177 29.31 -22.26 3.98
CA GLN A 177 28.65 -21.85 2.75
C GLN A 177 28.04 -23.09 2.06
N ASN A 178 26.82 -23.44 2.45
CA ASN A 178 26.05 -24.53 1.85
C ASN A 178 25.28 -23.96 0.66
N THR A 179 26.00 -23.60 -0.40
CA THR A 179 25.40 -23.20 -1.70
C THR A 179 24.38 -24.25 -2.21
N LEU A 180 24.56 -25.51 -1.81
CA LEU A 180 23.61 -26.60 -2.06
C LEU A 180 22.26 -26.42 -1.36
N LEU A 181 22.22 -25.87 -0.14
CA LEU A 181 20.96 -25.61 0.56
C LEU A 181 20.15 -24.55 -0.20
N ALA A 182 20.79 -23.44 -0.59
CA ALA A 182 20.16 -22.40 -1.39
C ALA A 182 19.66 -22.96 -2.74
N GLY A 183 20.47 -23.78 -3.42
CA GLY A 183 20.08 -24.47 -4.65
C GLY A 183 18.88 -25.41 -4.47
N SER A 184 18.85 -26.17 -3.36
CA SER A 184 17.74 -27.09 -3.05
C SER A 184 16.43 -26.37 -2.74
N ILE A 185 16.49 -25.26 -2.01
CA ILE A 185 15.31 -24.45 -1.71
C ILE A 185 14.77 -23.83 -3.01
N LEU A 186 15.63 -23.21 -3.82
CA LEU A 186 15.24 -22.63 -5.11
C LEU A 186 14.65 -23.66 -6.07
N SER A 187 15.30 -24.81 -6.21
CA SER A 187 14.78 -25.88 -7.07
C SER A 187 13.46 -26.45 -6.57
N SER A 188 13.29 -26.64 -5.26
CA SER A 188 12.04 -27.14 -4.70
C SER A 188 10.89 -26.17 -4.95
N ALA A 189 11.14 -24.85 -4.80
CA ALA A 189 10.15 -23.82 -5.08
C ALA A 189 9.74 -23.78 -6.56
N VAL A 190 10.72 -23.86 -7.49
CA VAL A 190 10.45 -23.88 -8.93
C VAL A 190 9.69 -25.15 -9.33
N PHE A 191 10.06 -26.30 -8.78
CA PHE A 191 9.37 -27.56 -9.06
C PHE A 191 7.91 -27.53 -8.55
N MET A 192 7.70 -27.04 -7.33
CA MET A 192 6.37 -26.98 -6.71
C MET A 192 5.46 -25.97 -7.41
N GLY A 193 5.99 -24.80 -7.79
CA GLY A 193 5.27 -23.83 -8.62
C GLY A 193 4.88 -24.39 -9.99
N SER A 194 5.79 -25.13 -10.62
CA SER A 194 5.54 -25.80 -11.90
C SER A 194 4.50 -26.92 -11.79
N ALA A 195 4.49 -27.66 -10.68
CA ALA A 195 3.49 -28.68 -10.40
C ALA A 195 2.09 -28.11 -10.24
N ILE A 196 1.95 -26.95 -9.57
CA ILE A 196 0.67 -26.25 -9.43
C ILE A 196 0.19 -25.73 -10.80
N LEU A 197 1.11 -25.24 -11.63
CA LEU A 197 0.81 -24.78 -13.00
C LEU A 197 0.46 -25.91 -13.99
N TYR A 198 0.70 -27.17 -13.63
CA TYR A 198 0.43 -28.32 -14.51
C TYR A 198 -1.06 -28.49 -14.83
N SER A 199 -1.95 -28.07 -13.93
CA SER A 199 -3.40 -28.14 -14.17
C SER A 199 -3.90 -27.10 -15.19
N ALA A 200 -3.14 -26.02 -15.42
CA ALA A 200 -3.51 -24.93 -16.32
C ALA A 200 -2.83 -25.04 -17.70
N ASN A 201 -1.55 -25.41 -17.75
CA ASN A 201 -0.83 -25.64 -19.00
C ASN A 201 0.29 -26.68 -18.83
N SER A 202 0.07 -27.87 -19.38
CA SER A 202 1.00 -29.01 -19.27
C SER A 202 2.37 -28.75 -19.90
N THR A 203 2.45 -27.94 -20.96
CA THR A 203 3.71 -27.65 -21.66
C THR A 203 4.61 -26.69 -20.88
N THR A 204 4.05 -25.60 -20.32
CA THR A 204 4.82 -24.66 -19.50
C THR A 204 5.26 -25.28 -18.18
N ALA A 205 4.41 -26.13 -17.59
CA ALA A 205 4.71 -26.83 -16.35
C ALA A 205 5.85 -27.85 -16.49
N THR A 206 5.89 -28.62 -17.58
CA THR A 206 6.98 -29.57 -17.84
C THR A 206 8.32 -28.89 -18.06
N ILE A 207 8.34 -27.75 -18.76
CA ILE A 207 9.55 -26.91 -18.92
C ILE A 207 10.05 -26.43 -17.55
N GLY A 208 9.16 -25.97 -16.68
CA GLY A 208 9.52 -25.52 -15.33
C GLY A 208 10.06 -26.64 -14.44
N MET A 209 9.51 -27.86 -14.54
CA MET A 209 10.02 -29.03 -13.83
C MET A 209 11.44 -29.44 -14.29
N ILE A 210 11.69 -29.40 -15.60
CA ILE A 210 13.04 -29.65 -16.16
C ILE A 210 14.02 -28.55 -15.70
N GLY A 211 13.56 -27.30 -15.67
CA GLY A 211 14.33 -26.16 -15.17
C GLY A 211 14.78 -26.32 -13.72
N ALA A 212 13.92 -26.87 -12.85
CA ALA A 212 14.27 -27.17 -11.45
C ALA A 212 15.45 -28.16 -11.35
N ILE A 213 15.44 -29.22 -12.15
CA ILE A 213 16.52 -30.21 -12.21
C ILE A 213 17.83 -29.57 -12.67
N ALA A 214 17.77 -28.69 -13.68
CA ALA A 214 18.93 -27.96 -14.17
C ALA A 214 19.53 -27.02 -13.11
N ILE A 215 18.68 -26.31 -12.35
CA ILE A 215 19.10 -25.46 -11.23
C ILE A 215 19.82 -26.31 -10.17
N MET A 216 19.28 -27.46 -9.79
CA MET A 216 19.97 -28.37 -8.85
C MET A 216 21.32 -28.84 -9.36
N ALA A 217 21.39 -29.22 -10.63
CA ALA A 217 22.65 -29.68 -11.24
C ALA A 217 23.71 -28.57 -11.21
N ILE A 218 23.34 -27.33 -11.55
CA ILE A 218 24.23 -26.17 -11.51
C ILE A 218 24.74 -25.95 -10.08
N PHE A 219 23.84 -25.85 -9.09
CA PHE A 219 24.24 -25.63 -7.70
C PHE A 219 25.03 -26.81 -7.09
N ALA A 220 24.78 -28.04 -7.54
CA ALA A 220 25.56 -29.21 -7.15
C ALA A 220 26.99 -29.20 -7.74
N VAL A 221 27.16 -28.69 -8.97
CA VAL A 221 28.49 -28.50 -9.58
C VAL A 221 29.26 -27.37 -8.90
N PHE A 222 28.58 -26.27 -8.56
CA PHE A 222 29.17 -25.14 -7.80
C PHE A 222 29.58 -25.51 -6.36
N ARG A 223 29.15 -26.66 -5.83
CA ARG A 223 29.63 -27.19 -4.54
C ARG A 223 31.05 -27.79 -4.62
N LYS A 224 31.49 -28.23 -5.82
CA LYS A 224 32.79 -28.90 -6.02
C LYS A 224 33.94 -27.95 -6.36
N LYS A 225 33.66 -26.67 -6.62
CA LYS A 225 34.67 -25.59 -6.80
C LYS A 225 34.75 -24.76 -5.53
#